data_AF-A0A445B9S3-F1
#
_entry.id   AF-A0A445B9S3-F1
#
_cell.length_a   1.000
_cell.length_b   1.000
_cell.length_c   1.000
_cell.angle_alpha   90.00
_cell.angle_beta   90.00
_cell.angle_gamma   90.00
#
_symmetry.space_group_name_H-M   'P 1'
#
loop_
_entity.id
_entity.type
_entity.pdbx_description
1 polymer ?
#
loop_
_entity_poly.entity_id
_entity_poly.type
_entity_poly.pdbx_seq_one_letter_code
_entity_poly.pdbx_strand_id
1 'polypeptide(L)'
;MLEVDCPCVTPEVVLKASGHVDKFTDLMVKDEKMGTCYRADHLLKDFCNEKLQKDLTMSSEKAVELKHVLATLDDLSAEALGAKIKEYRILAPETKNTLSDLYPFNLMFQTSIGPSGLSPGYMCLETAQGIFVNFKDLYYYNGNKLPFAAAQIGQAFRNEISPRQGLLRVCEFTLAETEHFVDPEDKSHPKYKEVAKLKFLMFLREEQMSGQSAKRIRLGEAVSKGIVNNETLGYFIGRVYLFLTHLGIDKDRLRFRQHLANEMAHYVADCWDAEIECSYGWIECVGIVDRFAYDLHAHSVMTIK
;
A
#
# COMPACT_ATOMS: atom_id res chain seq x y z
N MET A 1 16.52 -17.59 -5.08
CA MET A 1 15.98 -16.25 -5.32
C MET A 1 16.86 -15.63 -6.39
N LEU A 2 16.25 -15.12 -7.46
CA LEU A 2 16.94 -14.50 -8.58
C LEU A 2 16.91 -12.99 -8.36
N GLU A 3 18.06 -12.35 -8.31
CA GLU A 3 18.14 -10.89 -8.26
C GLU A 3 18.08 -10.33 -9.68
N VAL A 4 17.30 -9.28 -9.87
CA VAL A 4 17.22 -8.52 -11.14
C VAL A 4 17.37 -7.03 -10.88
N ASP A 5 17.85 -6.32 -11.90
CA ASP A 5 17.87 -4.86 -11.93
C ASP A 5 17.14 -4.39 -13.20
N CYS A 6 16.03 -3.68 -13.01
CA CYS A 6 15.18 -3.20 -14.10
C CYS A 6 15.23 -1.66 -14.20
N PRO A 7 15.12 -1.09 -15.41
CA PRO A 7 15.17 0.36 -15.60
C PRO A 7 14.09 1.11 -14.81
N CYS A 8 14.43 2.30 -14.32
CA CYS A 8 13.44 3.16 -13.65
C CYS A 8 12.44 3.81 -14.62
N VAL A 9 12.80 3.95 -15.91
CA VAL A 9 11.88 4.53 -16.91
C VAL A 9 11.01 3.41 -17.48
N THR A 10 9.71 3.53 -17.27
CA THR A 10 8.71 2.54 -17.66
C THR A 10 7.83 3.10 -18.79
N PRO A 11 7.74 2.42 -19.96
CA PRO A 11 6.81 2.80 -21.01
C PRO A 11 5.35 2.77 -20.52
N GLU A 12 4.53 3.72 -20.96
CA GLU A 12 3.12 3.84 -20.54
C GLU A 12 2.33 2.53 -20.65
N VAL A 13 2.57 1.76 -21.71
CA VAL A 13 1.85 0.49 -21.96
C VAL A 13 1.98 -0.52 -20.82
N VAL A 14 3.13 -0.55 -20.14
CA VAL A 14 3.39 -1.47 -19.01
C VAL A 14 2.56 -1.06 -17.79
N LEU A 15 2.51 0.25 -17.49
CA LEU A 15 1.72 0.78 -16.37
C LEU A 15 0.22 0.79 -16.68
N LYS A 16 -0.15 0.87 -17.95
CA LYS A 16 -1.53 0.71 -18.41
C LYS A 16 -1.98 -0.73 -18.24
N ALA A 17 -1.16 -1.71 -18.62
CA ALA A 17 -1.46 -3.13 -18.45
C ALA A 17 -1.68 -3.49 -16.98
N SER A 18 -0.83 -2.99 -16.07
CA SER A 18 -0.99 -3.19 -14.63
C SER A 18 -2.11 -2.36 -13.98
N GLY A 19 -2.77 -1.47 -14.74
CA GLY A 19 -3.86 -0.63 -14.26
C GLY A 19 -3.43 0.60 -13.45
N HIS A 20 -2.14 0.86 -13.33
CA HIS A 20 -1.60 2.04 -12.63
C HIS A 20 -2.05 3.34 -13.30
N VAL A 21 -2.02 3.41 -14.64
CA VAL A 21 -2.45 4.62 -15.38
C VAL A 21 -3.88 5.03 -15.03
N ASP A 22 -4.78 4.07 -14.83
CA ASP A 22 -6.19 4.33 -14.57
C ASP A 22 -6.50 4.54 -13.07
N LYS A 23 -5.65 4.02 -12.16
CA LYS A 23 -5.92 3.99 -10.72
C LYS A 23 -5.01 4.86 -9.85
N PHE A 24 -3.81 5.24 -10.31
CA PHE A 24 -2.86 6.06 -9.53
C PHE A 24 -3.19 7.56 -9.57
N THR A 25 -4.47 7.86 -9.32
CA THR A 25 -5.00 9.22 -9.32
C THR A 25 -5.62 9.52 -7.96
N ASP A 26 -5.01 10.44 -7.23
CA ASP A 26 -5.56 10.96 -5.98
C ASP A 26 -6.51 12.12 -6.23
N LEU A 27 -7.43 12.35 -5.29
CA LEU A 27 -8.30 13.52 -5.31
C LEU A 27 -7.69 14.67 -4.51
N MET A 28 -7.68 15.84 -5.16
CA MET A 28 -6.96 17.01 -4.69
C MET A 28 -7.85 18.22 -4.52
N VAL A 29 -7.50 19.06 -3.57
CA VAL A 29 -8.04 20.42 -3.42
C VAL A 29 -6.91 21.44 -3.39
N LYS A 30 -7.21 22.65 -3.84
CA LYS A 30 -6.24 23.74 -3.93
C LYS A 30 -6.71 24.95 -3.12
N ASP A 31 -5.82 25.56 -2.34
CA ASP A 31 -6.06 26.89 -1.76
C ASP A 31 -6.27 27.89 -2.90
N GLU A 32 -7.46 28.47 -3.00
CA GLU A 32 -7.83 29.34 -4.13
C GLU A 32 -6.98 30.61 -4.22
N LYS A 33 -6.38 31.06 -3.12
CA LYS A 33 -5.54 32.28 -3.10
C LYS A 33 -4.07 32.00 -3.24
N MET A 34 -3.55 30.99 -2.53
CA MET A 34 -2.11 30.70 -2.51
C MET A 34 -1.69 29.66 -3.56
N GLY A 35 -2.65 28.86 -4.01
CA GLY A 35 -2.42 27.79 -4.96
C GLY A 35 -1.75 26.54 -4.39
N THR A 36 -1.54 26.46 -3.07
CA THR A 36 -1.05 25.27 -2.38
C THR A 36 -2.05 24.13 -2.53
N CYS A 37 -1.57 22.96 -2.95
CA CYS A 37 -2.39 21.77 -3.16
C CYS A 37 -2.34 20.85 -1.95
N TYR A 38 -3.47 20.22 -1.62
CA TYR A 38 -3.61 19.31 -0.50
C TYR A 38 -4.38 18.06 -0.93
N ARG A 39 -3.91 16.89 -0.48
CA ARG A 39 -4.65 15.64 -0.61
C ARG A 39 -5.94 15.71 0.19
N ALA A 40 -7.06 15.46 -0.49
CA ALA A 40 -8.40 15.67 0.07
C ALA A 40 -8.72 14.71 1.22
N ASP A 41 -8.33 13.45 1.08
CA ASP A 41 -8.46 12.40 2.10
C ASP A 41 -7.64 12.72 3.35
N HIS A 42 -6.38 13.14 3.19
CA HIS A 42 -5.53 13.55 4.32
C HIS A 42 -6.09 14.78 5.02
N LEU A 43 -6.63 15.76 4.28
CA LEU A 43 -7.28 16.94 4.85
C LEU A 43 -8.46 16.55 5.75
N LEU A 44 -9.30 15.62 5.28
CA LEU A 44 -10.43 15.11 6.05
C LEU A 44 -9.95 14.31 7.27
N LYS A 45 -8.93 13.44 7.10
CA LYS A 45 -8.32 12.65 8.17
C LYS A 45 -7.77 13.53 9.29
N ASP A 46 -6.97 14.53 8.94
CA ASP A 46 -6.34 15.45 9.88
C ASP A 46 -7.39 16.28 10.61
N PHE A 47 -8.43 16.75 9.91
CA PHE A 47 -9.55 17.45 10.51
C PHE A 47 -10.29 16.60 11.55
N CYS A 48 -10.64 15.35 11.20
CA CYS A 48 -11.33 14.42 12.09
C CYS A 48 -10.48 14.13 13.34
N ASN A 49 -9.18 13.87 13.18
CA ASN A 49 -8.26 13.62 14.28
C ASN A 49 -8.09 14.84 15.19
N GLU A 50 -7.93 16.03 14.62
CA GLU A 50 -7.80 17.27 15.39
C GLU A 50 -9.07 17.54 16.22
N LYS A 51 -10.26 17.32 15.64
CA LYS A 51 -11.54 17.47 16.35
C LYS A 51 -11.71 16.46 17.47
N LEU A 52 -11.37 15.19 17.23
CA LEU A 52 -11.43 14.14 18.25
C LEU A 52 -10.45 14.37 19.41
N GLN A 53 -9.30 15.01 19.16
CA GLN A 53 -8.29 15.27 20.19
C GLN A 53 -8.54 16.57 20.98
N LYS A 54 -8.97 17.65 20.31
CA LYS A 54 -9.03 18.99 20.91
C LYS A 54 -10.41 19.39 21.43
N ASP A 55 -11.49 18.79 20.94
CA ASP A 55 -12.85 19.20 21.28
C ASP A 55 -13.46 18.29 22.37
N LEU A 56 -13.10 18.56 23.64
CA LEU A 56 -13.65 17.87 24.81
C LEU A 56 -15.15 18.13 25.05
N THR A 57 -15.75 19.06 24.30
CA THR A 57 -17.18 19.44 24.40
C THR A 57 -18.04 18.84 23.30
N MET A 58 -17.47 18.01 22.43
CA MET A 58 -18.17 17.38 21.32
C MET A 58 -19.17 16.34 21.80
N SER A 59 -20.36 16.30 21.18
CA SER A 59 -21.38 15.29 21.49
C SER A 59 -20.88 13.88 21.18
N SER A 60 -21.31 12.90 21.99
CA SER A 60 -20.96 11.48 21.78
C SER A 60 -21.32 10.98 20.37
N GLU A 61 -22.39 11.52 19.78
CA GLU A 61 -22.85 11.18 18.43
C GLU A 61 -21.86 11.66 17.35
N LYS A 62 -21.37 12.90 17.45
CA LYS A 62 -20.36 13.45 16.52
C LYS A 62 -19.02 12.74 16.64
N ALA A 63 -18.65 12.32 17.85
CA ALA A 63 -17.43 11.54 18.05
C ALA A 63 -17.50 10.16 17.35
N VAL A 64 -18.67 9.51 17.38
CA VAL A 64 -18.89 8.24 16.66
C VAL A 64 -18.90 8.49 15.15
N GLU A 65 -19.55 9.55 14.67
CA GLU A 65 -19.55 9.92 13.25
C GLU A 65 -18.13 10.14 12.72
N LEU A 66 -17.32 10.96 13.38
CA LEU A 66 -15.95 11.24 12.92
C LEU A 66 -15.07 9.99 12.92
N LYS A 67 -15.23 9.10 13.92
CA LYS A 67 -14.55 7.80 13.95
C LYS A 67 -15.00 6.90 12.81
N HIS A 68 -16.29 6.91 12.47
CA HIS A 68 -16.80 6.16 11.33
C HIS A 68 -16.26 6.71 10.01
N VAL A 69 -16.25 8.03 9.82
CA VAL A 69 -15.67 8.68 8.63
C VAL A 69 -14.19 8.34 8.49
N LEU A 70 -13.43 8.31 9.59
CA LEU A 70 -12.03 7.88 9.57
C LEU A 70 -11.85 6.42 9.18
N ALA A 71 -12.79 5.54 9.55
CA ALA A 71 -12.75 4.12 9.24
C ALA A 71 -13.17 3.80 7.79
N THR A 72 -13.99 4.66 7.17
CA THR A 72 -14.48 4.49 5.79
C THR A 72 -13.85 5.49 4.81
N LEU A 73 -12.78 6.19 5.22
CA LEU A 73 -12.21 7.30 4.46
C LEU A 73 -11.74 6.86 3.07
N ASP A 74 -11.08 5.70 3.01
CA ASP A 74 -10.52 5.14 1.79
C ASP A 74 -11.59 4.64 0.80
N ASP A 75 -12.86 4.50 1.26
CA ASP A 75 -13.99 4.06 0.44
C ASP A 75 -14.83 5.22 -0.13
N LEU A 76 -14.57 6.46 0.30
CA LEU A 76 -15.41 7.58 -0.11
C LEU A 76 -15.23 7.85 -1.61
N SER A 77 -16.34 7.90 -2.34
CA SER A 77 -16.34 8.38 -3.72
C SER A 77 -15.90 9.85 -3.77
N ALA A 78 -15.48 10.32 -4.95
CA ALA A 78 -15.09 11.71 -5.13
C ALA A 78 -16.20 12.68 -4.71
N GLU A 79 -17.45 12.35 -5.01
CA GLU A 79 -18.62 13.15 -4.62
C GLU A 79 -18.83 13.14 -3.11
N ALA A 80 -18.71 11.97 -2.46
CA ALA A 80 -18.88 11.84 -1.02
C ALA A 80 -17.78 12.56 -0.23
N LEU A 81 -16.52 12.41 -0.67
CA LEU A 81 -15.37 13.10 -0.09
C LEU A 81 -15.52 14.62 -0.22
N GLY A 82 -15.92 15.09 -1.41
CA GLY A 82 -16.14 16.52 -1.67
C GLY A 82 -17.31 17.08 -0.85
N ALA A 83 -18.38 16.30 -0.71
CA ALA A 83 -19.50 16.66 0.14
C ALA A 83 -19.08 16.79 1.61
N LYS A 84 -18.27 15.86 2.13
CA LYS A 84 -17.78 15.90 3.52
C LYS A 84 -16.86 17.09 3.79
N ILE A 85 -15.96 17.41 2.85
CA ILE A 85 -15.09 18.60 2.94
C ILE A 85 -15.94 19.89 3.02
N LYS A 86 -17.00 19.98 2.22
CA LYS A 86 -17.93 21.12 2.23
C LYS A 86 -18.82 21.16 3.47
N GLU A 87 -19.37 20.02 3.89
CA GLU A 87 -20.22 19.85 5.07
C GLU A 87 -19.49 20.27 6.34
N TYR A 88 -18.26 19.79 6.52
CA TYR A 88 -17.42 20.13 7.68
C TYR A 88 -16.72 21.49 7.55
N ARG A 89 -16.92 22.19 6.42
CA ARG A 89 -16.33 23.51 6.12
C ARG A 89 -14.82 23.51 6.34
N ILE A 90 -14.16 22.48 5.82
CA ILE A 90 -12.71 22.33 5.92
C ILE A 90 -12.04 23.44 5.11
N LEU A 91 -11.05 24.10 5.71
CA LEU A 91 -10.28 25.19 5.10
C LEU A 91 -8.81 24.80 5.00
N ALA A 92 -8.05 25.53 4.18
CA ALA A 92 -6.61 25.33 4.07
C ALA A 92 -5.94 25.38 5.47
N PRO A 93 -5.13 24.39 5.88
CA PRO A 93 -4.65 24.27 7.26
C PRO A 93 -3.86 25.49 7.74
N GLU A 94 -3.03 26.04 6.85
CA GLU A 94 -2.07 27.12 7.12
C GLU A 94 -2.70 28.52 7.02
N THR A 95 -3.53 28.76 6.00
CA THR A 95 -4.03 30.09 5.64
C THR A 95 -5.48 30.32 6.02
N LYS A 96 -6.23 29.25 6.32
CA LYS A 96 -7.69 29.26 6.50
C LYS A 96 -8.47 29.82 5.30
N ASN A 97 -7.89 29.78 4.10
CA ASN A 97 -8.58 30.13 2.87
C ASN A 97 -9.57 29.04 2.43
N THR A 98 -10.47 29.42 1.52
CA THR A 98 -11.35 28.49 0.81
C THR A 98 -10.54 27.56 -0.09
N LEU A 99 -11.04 26.33 -0.19
CA LEU A 99 -10.48 25.27 -1.02
C LEU A 99 -11.31 25.14 -2.30
N SER A 100 -10.64 24.84 -3.42
CA SER A 100 -11.28 24.53 -4.69
C SER A 100 -12.14 23.26 -4.61
N ASP A 101 -12.93 23.02 -5.66
CA ASP A 101 -13.52 21.70 -5.89
C ASP A 101 -12.43 20.62 -6.06
N LEU A 102 -12.83 19.37 -5.82
CA LEU A 102 -11.96 18.21 -6.01
C LEU A 102 -11.58 18.05 -7.47
N TYR A 103 -10.30 17.75 -7.71
CA TYR A 103 -9.81 17.38 -9.03
C TYR A 103 -8.85 16.18 -8.95
N PRO A 104 -8.83 15.31 -9.98
CA PRO A 104 -7.90 14.19 -10.05
C PRO A 104 -6.46 14.67 -10.27
N PHE A 105 -5.50 14.02 -9.61
CA PHE A 105 -4.06 14.24 -9.82
C PHE A 105 -3.30 12.92 -9.88
N ASN A 106 -2.52 12.73 -10.95
CA ASN A 106 -1.74 11.51 -11.15
C ASN A 106 -0.45 11.56 -10.32
N LEU A 107 -0.24 10.54 -9.49
CA LEU A 107 0.94 10.42 -8.62
C LEU A 107 2.19 9.88 -9.34
N MET A 108 2.11 9.56 -10.63
CA MET A 108 3.27 9.08 -11.38
C MET A 108 4.05 10.26 -11.97
N PHE A 109 5.39 10.23 -11.85
CA PHE A 109 6.23 11.17 -12.59
C PHE A 109 6.24 10.82 -14.07
N GLN A 110 5.59 11.65 -14.89
CA GLN A 110 5.55 11.48 -16.34
C GLN A 110 6.83 12.00 -17.00
N THR A 111 7.27 11.30 -18.04
CA THR A 111 8.39 11.67 -18.92
C THR A 111 8.07 11.30 -20.38
N SER A 112 8.96 11.67 -21.29
CA SER A 112 8.87 11.30 -22.70
C SER A 112 10.12 10.51 -23.12
N ILE A 113 9.91 9.36 -23.75
CA ILE A 113 10.98 8.48 -24.23
C ILE A 113 11.32 8.85 -25.67
N GLY A 114 12.60 9.16 -25.92
CA GLY A 114 13.11 9.51 -27.24
C GLY A 114 12.84 10.96 -27.68
N PRO A 115 13.45 11.40 -28.80
CA PRO A 115 13.50 12.81 -29.18
C PRO A 115 12.19 13.37 -29.74
N SER A 116 11.25 12.53 -30.15
CA SER A 116 9.98 12.96 -30.75
C SER A 116 8.94 13.42 -29.73
N GLY A 117 9.10 13.07 -28.45
CA GLY A 117 8.09 13.33 -27.42
C GLY A 117 6.82 12.46 -27.54
N LEU A 118 6.73 11.58 -28.55
CA LEU A 118 5.52 10.82 -28.86
C LEU A 118 5.36 9.53 -28.05
N SER A 119 6.41 9.08 -27.37
CA SER A 119 6.36 7.88 -26.53
C SER A 119 6.28 8.28 -25.06
N PRO A 120 5.08 8.31 -24.46
CA PRO A 120 4.95 8.61 -23.04
C PRO A 120 5.57 7.50 -22.20
N GLY A 121 6.25 7.91 -21.14
CA GLY A 121 6.78 7.03 -20.12
C GLY A 121 6.55 7.63 -18.73
N TYR A 122 6.81 6.82 -17.72
CA TYR A 122 6.73 7.24 -16.34
C TYR A 122 7.94 6.71 -15.58
N MET A 123 8.32 7.38 -14.51
CA MET A 123 9.23 6.80 -13.53
C MET A 123 8.52 5.66 -12.80
N CYS A 124 9.22 4.55 -12.54
CA CYS A 124 8.67 3.39 -11.87
C CYS A 124 8.21 3.74 -10.45
N LEU A 125 7.00 3.35 -10.12
CA LEU A 125 6.33 3.60 -8.84
C LEU A 125 6.46 2.43 -7.85
N GLU A 126 6.84 1.27 -8.39
CA GLU A 126 7.21 0.01 -7.72
C GLU A 126 8.24 -0.72 -8.62
N THR A 127 8.95 -1.70 -8.08
CA THR A 127 9.95 -2.51 -8.81
C THR A 127 9.37 -3.83 -9.34
N ALA A 128 8.22 -4.27 -8.82
CA ALA A 128 7.54 -5.51 -9.19
C ALA A 128 7.26 -5.66 -10.69
N GLN A 129 6.89 -4.57 -11.38
CA GLN A 129 6.55 -4.61 -12.81
C GLN A 129 7.73 -5.08 -13.68
N GLY A 130 8.96 -4.73 -13.32
CA GLY A 130 10.17 -5.20 -13.99
C GLY A 130 10.34 -6.71 -13.88
N ILE A 131 9.97 -7.30 -12.75
CA ILE A 131 10.00 -8.75 -12.53
C ILE A 131 8.91 -9.43 -13.37
N PHE A 132 7.69 -8.88 -13.42
CA PHE A 132 6.58 -9.47 -14.17
C PHE A 132 6.83 -9.52 -15.67
N VAL A 133 7.35 -8.44 -16.27
CA VAL A 133 7.65 -8.42 -17.72
C VAL A 133 8.78 -9.40 -18.09
N ASN A 134 9.67 -9.72 -17.14
CA ASN A 134 10.75 -10.69 -17.33
C ASN A 134 10.41 -12.12 -16.82
N PHE A 135 9.15 -12.38 -16.47
CA PHE A 135 8.74 -13.66 -15.86
C PHE A 135 9.18 -14.89 -16.66
N LYS A 136 9.07 -14.85 -18.00
CA LYS A 136 9.41 -15.99 -18.86
C LYS A 136 10.89 -16.39 -18.73
N ASP A 137 11.78 -15.42 -18.71
CA ASP A 137 13.22 -15.68 -18.59
C ASP A 137 13.58 -16.12 -17.17
N LEU A 138 12.97 -15.50 -16.16
CA LEU A 138 13.15 -15.89 -14.76
C LEU A 138 12.67 -17.32 -14.48
N TYR A 139 11.52 -17.69 -15.05
CA TYR A 139 10.99 -19.04 -14.96
C TYR A 139 11.90 -20.05 -15.66
N TYR A 140 12.43 -19.69 -16.83
CA TYR A 140 13.41 -20.50 -17.55
C TYR A 140 14.71 -20.69 -16.75
N TYR A 141 15.24 -19.62 -16.15
CA TYR A 141 16.44 -19.70 -15.29
C TYR A 141 16.23 -20.53 -14.03
N ASN A 142 14.99 -20.61 -13.53
CA ASN A 142 14.64 -21.54 -12.46
C ASN A 142 14.38 -22.99 -12.95
N GLY A 143 14.66 -23.28 -14.22
CA GLY A 143 14.48 -24.61 -14.81
C GLY A 143 13.03 -24.99 -15.07
N ASN A 144 12.16 -24.00 -15.30
CA ASN A 144 10.73 -24.16 -15.54
C ASN A 144 10.01 -24.91 -14.41
N LYS A 145 10.30 -24.53 -13.16
CA LYS A 145 9.70 -25.13 -11.97
C LYS A 145 9.19 -24.06 -11.02
N LEU A 146 8.05 -24.34 -10.39
CA LEU A 146 7.52 -23.61 -9.25
C LEU A 146 7.78 -24.39 -7.95
N PRO A 147 7.86 -23.71 -6.79
CA PRO A 147 7.90 -22.26 -6.64
C PRO A 147 9.29 -21.66 -6.97
N PHE A 148 9.32 -20.37 -7.28
CA PHE A 148 10.56 -19.59 -7.33
C PHE A 148 10.31 -18.15 -6.90
N ALA A 149 11.38 -17.43 -6.60
CA ALA A 149 11.29 -16.02 -6.24
C ALA A 149 12.31 -15.21 -7.03
N ALA A 150 11.88 -14.01 -7.45
CA ALA A 150 12.76 -12.98 -7.96
C ALA A 150 12.66 -11.73 -7.06
N ALA A 151 13.74 -10.98 -6.94
CA ALA A 151 13.80 -9.80 -6.11
C ALA A 151 14.53 -8.67 -6.83
N GLN A 152 14.13 -7.44 -6.53
CA GLN A 152 14.78 -6.23 -7.02
C GLN A 152 14.96 -5.26 -5.84
N ILE A 153 16.14 -4.66 -5.77
CA ILE A 153 16.43 -3.54 -4.89
C ILE A 153 16.74 -2.34 -5.77
N GLY A 154 15.88 -1.33 -5.77
CA GLY A 154 15.97 -0.21 -6.71
C GLY A 154 15.22 1.03 -6.25
N GLN A 155 15.36 2.12 -7.01
CA GLN A 155 14.60 3.34 -6.75
C GLN A 155 13.16 3.19 -7.23
N ALA A 156 12.24 3.76 -6.47
CA ALA A 156 10.86 3.98 -6.85
C ALA A 156 10.50 5.45 -6.64
N PHE A 157 9.56 5.93 -7.46
CA PHE A 157 9.21 7.33 -7.55
C PHE A 157 7.71 7.50 -7.39
N ARG A 158 7.31 8.37 -6.46
CA ARG A 158 5.92 8.77 -6.25
C ARG A 158 5.86 10.28 -6.21
N ASN A 159 5.07 10.90 -7.07
CA ASN A 159 4.92 12.35 -7.16
C ASN A 159 4.05 12.88 -6.01
N GLU A 160 4.57 12.69 -4.78
CA GLU A 160 3.90 13.06 -3.54
C GLU A 160 3.71 14.57 -3.48
N ILE A 161 2.47 15.00 -3.23
CA ILE A 161 2.10 16.41 -3.37
C ILE A 161 2.68 17.26 -2.24
N SER A 162 2.69 16.73 -1.02
CA SER A 162 3.17 17.43 0.16
C SER A 162 4.00 16.45 1.00
N PRO A 163 5.28 16.23 0.63
CA PRO A 163 6.19 15.37 1.38
C PRO A 163 6.48 16.02 2.74
N ARG A 164 5.60 15.72 3.69
CA ARG A 164 5.68 16.07 5.11
C ARG A 164 6.12 14.80 5.85
N GLN A 165 6.63 14.93 7.08
CA GLN A 165 7.07 13.79 7.91
C GLN A 165 8.43 13.16 7.52
N GLY A 166 9.30 13.93 6.84
CA GLY A 166 10.68 13.53 6.57
C GLY A 166 10.77 12.28 5.71
N LEU A 167 11.53 11.27 6.16
CA LEU A 167 11.78 10.03 5.40
C LEU A 167 10.54 9.14 5.24
N LEU A 168 9.44 9.40 5.97
CA LEU A 168 8.22 8.60 5.87
C LEU A 168 7.43 8.87 4.58
N ARG A 169 7.60 10.05 3.98
CA ARG A 169 6.95 10.42 2.72
C ARG A 169 7.91 11.23 1.87
N VAL A 170 8.50 10.55 0.89
CA VAL A 170 9.48 11.12 -0.04
C VAL A 170 9.08 10.76 -1.46
N CYS A 171 9.50 11.60 -2.42
CA CYS A 171 9.14 11.38 -3.82
C CYS A 171 10.02 10.36 -4.52
N GLU A 172 11.18 10.04 -3.94
CA GLU A 172 12.15 9.06 -4.40
C GLU A 172 12.64 8.27 -3.19
N PHE A 173 12.60 6.96 -3.28
CA PHE A 173 13.04 6.06 -2.21
C PHE A 173 13.49 4.72 -2.76
N THR A 174 14.37 4.06 -2.01
CA THR A 174 14.82 2.71 -2.35
C THR A 174 13.83 1.69 -1.79
N LEU A 175 13.34 0.83 -2.67
CA LEU A 175 12.52 -0.33 -2.34
C LEU A 175 13.32 -1.62 -2.48
N ALA A 176 12.93 -2.62 -1.71
CA ALA A 176 13.36 -3.99 -1.87
C ALA A 176 12.11 -4.86 -1.96
N GLU A 177 11.75 -5.28 -3.18
CA GLU A 177 10.57 -6.10 -3.41
C GLU A 177 10.98 -7.51 -3.82
N THR A 178 10.14 -8.48 -3.46
CA THR A 178 10.34 -9.88 -3.80
C THR A 178 9.02 -10.45 -4.29
N GLU A 179 9.01 -10.90 -5.54
CA GLU A 179 7.90 -11.62 -6.14
C GLU A 179 8.13 -13.11 -5.99
N HIS A 180 7.28 -13.77 -5.21
CA HIS A 180 7.32 -15.21 -5.00
C HIS A 180 6.23 -15.91 -5.80
N PHE A 181 6.63 -16.57 -6.88
CA PHE A 181 5.73 -17.32 -7.76
C PHE A 181 5.57 -18.75 -7.23
N VAL A 182 4.33 -19.14 -6.99
CA VAL A 182 3.94 -20.45 -6.44
C VAL A 182 2.75 -21.01 -7.21
N ASP A 183 2.58 -22.33 -7.18
CA ASP A 183 1.42 -22.99 -7.76
C ASP A 183 0.14 -22.55 -7.00
N PRO A 184 -0.91 -22.08 -7.68
CA PRO A 184 -2.16 -21.69 -7.01
C PRO A 184 -2.83 -22.83 -6.24
N GLU A 185 -2.62 -24.10 -6.65
CA GLU A 185 -3.20 -25.27 -6.00
C GLU A 185 -2.35 -25.78 -4.81
N ASP A 186 -1.07 -25.38 -4.73
CA ASP A 186 -0.16 -25.72 -3.63
C ASP A 186 0.58 -24.49 -3.12
N LYS A 187 -0.06 -23.76 -2.20
CA LYS A 187 0.53 -22.63 -1.47
C LYS A 187 1.21 -23.05 -0.14
N SER A 188 1.70 -24.29 -0.05
CA SER A 188 2.54 -24.71 1.08
C SER A 188 3.93 -24.10 0.97
N HIS A 189 4.64 -23.98 2.11
CA HIS A 189 6.02 -23.49 2.10
C HIS A 189 6.95 -24.40 2.91
N PRO A 190 7.98 -25.02 2.30
CA PRO A 190 8.81 -26.03 2.96
C PRO A 190 9.44 -25.57 4.28
N LYS A 191 9.75 -24.27 4.39
CA LYS A 191 10.38 -23.65 5.57
C LYS A 191 9.39 -22.98 6.53
N TYR A 192 8.09 -23.09 6.31
CA TYR A 192 7.08 -22.48 7.18
C TYR A 192 7.25 -22.89 8.66
N LYS A 193 7.62 -24.14 8.91
CA LYS A 193 7.87 -24.69 10.25
C LYS A 193 8.93 -23.92 11.05
N GLU A 194 9.87 -23.24 10.38
CA GLU A 194 10.91 -22.42 11.02
C GLU A 194 10.31 -21.18 11.71
N VAL A 195 9.20 -20.65 11.19
CA VAL A 195 8.58 -19.41 11.68
C VAL A 195 7.24 -19.63 12.40
N ALA A 196 6.60 -20.79 12.23
CA ALA A 196 5.28 -21.10 12.80
C ALA A 196 5.20 -20.90 14.33
N LYS A 197 6.32 -21.00 15.05
CA LYS A 197 6.37 -20.83 16.51
C LYS A 197 6.40 -19.37 16.97
N LEU A 198 6.68 -18.41 16.07
CA LEU A 198 6.78 -17.00 16.38
C LEU A 198 5.44 -16.45 16.90
N LYS A 199 5.53 -15.49 17.83
CA LYS A 199 4.38 -14.83 18.45
C LYS A 199 4.63 -13.33 18.51
N PHE A 200 3.78 -12.55 17.86
CA PHE A 200 3.91 -11.10 17.74
C PHE A 200 2.52 -10.45 17.62
N LEU A 201 2.47 -9.11 17.65
CA LEU A 201 1.22 -8.36 17.56
C LEU A 201 0.63 -8.51 16.14
N MET A 202 -0.60 -8.99 16.07
CA MET A 202 -1.38 -9.10 14.84
C MET A 202 -2.68 -8.32 15.03
N PHE A 203 -3.06 -7.53 14.04
CA PHE A 203 -4.26 -6.70 14.04
C PHE A 203 -5.18 -7.18 12.91
N LEU A 204 -6.11 -8.07 13.25
CA LEU A 204 -6.96 -8.73 12.26
C LEU A 204 -8.10 -7.82 11.84
N ARG A 205 -8.80 -8.20 10.76
CA ARG A 205 -9.99 -7.47 10.27
C ARG A 205 -11.06 -7.32 11.34
N GLU A 206 -11.35 -8.38 12.09
CA GLU A 206 -12.40 -8.38 13.13
C GLU A 206 -12.08 -7.41 14.28
N GLU A 207 -10.84 -7.39 14.75
CA GLU A 207 -10.39 -6.44 15.78
C GLU A 207 -10.46 -4.99 15.29
N GLN A 208 -10.07 -4.73 14.03
CA GLN A 208 -10.17 -3.40 13.42
C GLN A 208 -11.62 -2.91 13.41
N MET A 209 -12.55 -3.73 12.93
CA MET A 209 -13.96 -3.38 12.82
C MET A 209 -14.66 -3.25 14.18
N SER A 210 -14.22 -4.00 15.18
CA SER A 210 -14.77 -3.96 16.54
C SER A 210 -14.12 -2.90 17.44
N GLY A 211 -13.13 -2.15 16.93
CA GLY A 211 -12.39 -1.14 17.71
C GLY A 211 -11.50 -1.73 18.81
N GLN A 212 -11.15 -3.01 18.71
CA GLN A 212 -10.22 -3.68 19.62
C GLN A 212 -8.77 -3.37 19.24
N SER A 213 -7.84 -3.67 20.14
CA SER A 213 -6.41 -3.54 19.89
C SER A 213 -5.82 -4.81 19.29
N ALA A 214 -4.63 -4.67 18.66
CA ALA A 214 -3.85 -5.79 18.17
C ALA A 214 -3.53 -6.80 19.29
N LYS A 215 -3.56 -8.09 18.96
CA LYS A 215 -3.35 -9.18 19.93
C LYS A 215 -2.08 -9.94 19.59
N ARG A 216 -1.41 -10.49 20.63
CA ARG A 216 -0.26 -11.37 20.40
C ARG A 216 -0.74 -12.77 20.01
N ILE A 217 -0.60 -13.11 18.73
CA ILE A 217 -1.04 -14.38 18.17
C ILE A 217 0.19 -15.18 17.73
N ARG A 218 0.13 -16.49 17.87
CA ARG A 218 1.17 -17.38 17.34
C ARG A 218 0.93 -17.57 15.84
N LEU A 219 1.96 -17.38 15.02
CA LEU A 219 1.82 -17.49 13.56
C LEU A 219 1.25 -18.84 13.10
N GLY A 220 1.67 -19.93 13.74
CA GLY A 220 1.11 -21.27 13.56
C GLY A 220 -0.40 -21.37 13.80
N GLU A 221 -0.87 -20.68 14.84
CA GLU A 221 -2.29 -20.63 15.18
C GLU A 221 -3.06 -19.82 14.13
N ALA A 222 -2.52 -18.67 13.71
CA ALA A 222 -3.14 -17.80 12.71
C ALA A 222 -3.33 -18.53 11.37
N VAL A 223 -2.33 -19.28 10.89
CA VAL A 223 -2.46 -20.08 9.65
C VAL A 223 -3.43 -21.25 9.85
N SER A 224 -3.34 -21.99 10.97
CA SER A 224 -4.23 -23.14 11.22
C SER A 224 -5.72 -22.77 11.32
N LYS A 225 -6.02 -21.53 11.73
CA LYS A 225 -7.38 -20.98 11.83
C LYS A 225 -7.84 -20.29 10.54
N GLY A 226 -7.01 -20.24 9.50
CA GLY A 226 -7.32 -19.53 8.25
C GLY A 226 -7.33 -18.00 8.37
N ILE A 227 -6.77 -17.43 9.44
CA ILE A 227 -6.62 -15.98 9.61
C ILE A 227 -5.56 -15.46 8.63
N VAL A 228 -4.44 -16.17 8.53
CA VAL A 228 -3.45 -16.01 7.46
C VAL A 228 -3.73 -17.11 6.44
N ASN A 229 -3.96 -16.72 5.19
CA ASN A 229 -4.55 -17.59 4.18
C ASN A 229 -3.78 -18.90 3.92
N ASN A 230 -2.44 -18.87 3.88
CA ASN A 230 -1.63 -20.04 3.54
C ASN A 230 -0.24 -20.01 4.19
N GLU A 231 0.49 -21.13 4.11
CA GLU A 231 1.83 -21.28 4.70
C GLU A 231 2.87 -20.39 4.03
N THR A 232 2.77 -20.12 2.73
CA THR A 232 3.66 -19.20 2.01
C THR A 232 3.56 -17.78 2.54
N LEU A 233 2.35 -17.24 2.65
CA LEU A 233 2.11 -15.93 3.23
C LEU A 233 2.57 -15.88 4.69
N GLY A 234 2.26 -16.93 5.47
CA GLY A 234 2.74 -17.07 6.83
C GLY A 234 4.26 -17.09 6.93
N TYR A 235 4.95 -17.79 6.02
CA TYR A 235 6.41 -17.83 5.99
C TYR A 235 7.01 -16.43 5.80
N PHE A 236 6.51 -15.65 4.84
CA PHE A 236 7.00 -14.31 4.59
C PHE A 236 6.68 -13.33 5.72
N ILE A 237 5.48 -13.39 6.33
CA ILE A 237 5.15 -12.63 7.55
C ILE A 237 6.19 -12.93 8.66
N GLY A 238 6.47 -14.20 8.90
CA GLY A 238 7.45 -14.61 9.91
C GLY A 238 8.87 -14.14 9.59
N ARG A 239 9.28 -14.20 8.31
CA ARG A 239 10.60 -13.72 7.86
C ARG A 239 10.73 -12.21 7.96
N VAL A 240 9.70 -11.44 7.63
CA VAL A 240 9.65 -9.99 7.79
C VAL A 240 9.77 -9.61 9.26
N TYR A 241 9.04 -10.29 10.16
CA TYR A 241 9.19 -10.09 11.60
C TYR A 241 10.64 -10.31 12.08
N LEU A 242 11.24 -11.42 11.67
CA LEU A 242 12.63 -11.72 12.02
C LEU A 242 13.61 -10.69 11.46
N PHE A 243 13.39 -10.23 10.22
CA PHE A 243 14.23 -9.22 9.58
C PHE A 243 14.15 -7.87 10.31
N LEU A 244 12.95 -7.34 10.53
CA LEU A 244 12.75 -6.06 11.20
C LEU A 244 13.28 -6.08 12.64
N THR A 245 13.05 -7.18 13.38
CA THR A 245 13.57 -7.31 14.74
C THR A 245 15.09 -7.50 14.78
N HIS A 246 15.70 -8.10 13.76
CA HIS A 246 17.15 -8.18 13.62
C HIS A 246 17.78 -6.81 13.35
N LEU A 247 17.09 -5.94 12.59
CA LEU A 247 17.51 -4.55 12.36
C LEU A 247 17.37 -3.65 13.61
N GLY A 248 16.78 -4.15 14.69
CA GLY A 248 16.64 -3.42 15.96
C GLY A 248 15.28 -2.76 16.17
N ILE A 249 14.27 -3.07 15.35
CA ILE A 249 12.89 -2.60 15.60
C ILE A 249 12.36 -3.25 16.88
N ASP A 250 11.78 -2.43 17.75
CA ASP A 250 11.16 -2.87 19.00
C ASP A 250 9.95 -3.77 18.72
N LYS A 251 9.95 -4.97 19.30
CA LYS A 251 8.91 -6.00 19.16
C LYS A 251 7.56 -5.57 19.71
N ASP A 252 7.54 -4.61 20.63
CA ASP A 252 6.31 -4.09 21.24
C ASP A 252 5.71 -2.95 20.41
N ARG A 253 6.50 -2.41 19.48
CA ARG A 253 6.15 -1.31 18.55
C ARG A 253 6.12 -1.79 17.10
N LEU A 254 6.01 -3.10 16.90
CA LEU A 254 5.88 -3.76 15.60
C LEU A 254 4.62 -4.63 15.61
N ARG A 255 3.71 -4.38 14.68
CA ARG A 255 2.50 -5.18 14.49
C ARG A 255 2.30 -5.54 13.02
N PHE A 256 1.52 -6.59 12.78
CA PHE A 256 1.09 -6.99 11.44
C PHE A 256 -0.40 -6.73 11.30
N ARG A 257 -0.80 -5.76 10.47
CA ARG A 257 -2.20 -5.39 10.23
C ARG A 257 -2.71 -6.07 8.98
N GLN A 258 -3.84 -6.76 9.07
CA GLN A 258 -4.50 -7.33 7.91
C GLN A 258 -5.32 -6.26 7.22
N HIS A 259 -5.22 -6.12 5.90
CA HIS A 259 -6.08 -5.18 5.16
C HIS A 259 -7.55 -5.56 5.31
N LEU A 260 -8.43 -4.56 5.39
CA LEU A 260 -9.88 -4.78 5.37
C LEU A 260 -10.37 -5.20 3.97
N ALA A 261 -11.59 -5.74 3.87
CA ALA A 261 -12.11 -6.30 2.61
C ALA A 261 -12.26 -5.26 1.49
N ASN A 262 -12.50 -4.02 1.88
CA ASN A 262 -12.65 -2.82 1.05
C ASN A 262 -11.30 -2.18 0.65
N GLU A 263 -10.26 -2.35 1.47
CA GLU A 263 -8.89 -1.86 1.18
C GLU A 263 -8.17 -2.74 0.14
N MET A 264 -8.59 -4.01 0.02
CA MET A 264 -7.98 -4.94 -0.94
C MET A 264 -8.45 -4.65 -2.36
N ALA A 265 -7.52 -4.63 -3.32
CA ALA A 265 -7.89 -4.71 -4.72
C ALA A 265 -8.67 -6.00 -4.97
N HIS A 266 -9.66 -5.96 -5.86
CA HIS A 266 -10.61 -7.06 -6.15
C HIS A 266 -9.98 -8.42 -6.52
N TYR A 267 -8.67 -8.48 -6.73
CA TYR A 267 -7.90 -9.67 -7.08
C TYR A 267 -6.98 -10.18 -5.96
N VAL A 268 -6.90 -9.49 -4.81
CA VAL A 268 -6.00 -9.83 -3.69
C VAL A 268 -6.70 -10.80 -2.75
N ALA A 269 -6.08 -11.95 -2.49
CA ALA A 269 -6.66 -12.99 -1.64
C ALA A 269 -6.48 -12.69 -0.15
N ASP A 270 -5.33 -12.14 0.23
CA ASP A 270 -5.01 -11.71 1.58
C ASP A 270 -3.83 -10.72 1.53
N CYS A 271 -3.83 -9.74 2.42
CA CYS A 271 -2.82 -8.67 2.45
C CYS A 271 -2.53 -8.26 3.90
N TRP A 272 -1.24 -8.14 4.20
CA TRP A 272 -0.73 -7.83 5.54
C TRP A 272 0.36 -6.77 5.48
N ASP A 273 0.21 -5.76 6.32
CA ASP A 273 1.20 -4.70 6.50
C ASP A 273 1.98 -4.93 7.79
N ALA A 274 3.30 -4.94 7.71
CA ALA A 274 4.14 -4.75 8.89
C ALA A 274 4.19 -3.25 9.22
N GLU A 275 3.55 -2.86 10.32
CA GLU A 275 3.49 -1.48 10.78
C GLU A 275 4.40 -1.26 11.99
N ILE A 276 5.11 -0.14 11.96
CA ILE A 276 6.00 0.30 13.03
C ILE A 276 5.39 1.53 13.70
N GLU A 277 5.30 1.50 15.03
CA GLU A 277 4.86 2.65 15.80
C GLU A 277 6.00 3.67 15.94
N CYS A 278 5.80 4.87 15.42
CA CYS A 278 6.71 6.00 15.52
C CYS A 278 6.02 7.23 16.14
N SER A 279 6.69 8.39 16.15
CA SER A 279 6.11 9.64 16.66
C SER A 279 4.88 10.12 15.89
N TYR A 280 4.66 9.59 14.68
CA TYR A 280 3.50 9.89 13.82
C TYR A 280 2.39 8.83 13.91
N GLY A 281 2.50 7.87 14.84
CA GLY A 281 1.59 6.74 14.97
C GLY A 281 2.09 5.48 14.28
N TRP A 282 1.18 4.57 13.96
CA TRP A 282 1.48 3.33 13.24
C TRP A 282 1.61 3.61 11.74
N ILE A 283 2.77 3.29 11.18
CA ILE A 283 3.06 3.52 9.76
C ILE A 283 3.52 2.20 9.14
N GLU A 284 2.99 1.88 7.97
CA GLU A 284 3.42 0.74 7.16
C GLU A 284 4.90 0.86 6.79
N CYS A 285 5.65 -0.23 6.95
CA CYS A 285 7.03 -0.35 6.50
C CYS A 285 7.23 -1.47 5.46
N VAL A 286 6.41 -2.52 5.50
CA VAL A 286 6.49 -3.65 4.56
C VAL A 286 5.08 -4.16 4.26
N GLY A 287 4.62 -4.05 3.02
CA GLY A 287 3.43 -4.74 2.52
C GLY A 287 3.73 -6.18 2.10
N ILE A 288 2.84 -7.11 2.45
CA ILE A 288 2.94 -8.54 2.15
C ILE A 288 1.62 -8.98 1.53
N VAL A 289 1.61 -9.17 0.21
CA VAL A 289 0.37 -9.25 -0.58
C VAL A 289 0.31 -10.55 -1.38
N ASP A 290 -0.83 -11.25 -1.33
CA ASP A 290 -1.15 -12.34 -2.26
C ASP A 290 -1.98 -11.79 -3.44
N ARG A 291 -1.28 -11.43 -4.52
CA ARG A 291 -1.85 -10.83 -5.75
C ARG A 291 -2.45 -11.86 -6.74
N PHE A 292 -2.47 -13.14 -6.35
CA PHE A 292 -2.81 -14.24 -7.25
C PHE A 292 -2.01 -14.16 -8.58
N ALA A 293 -2.67 -14.29 -9.73
CA ALA A 293 -2.05 -14.20 -11.05
C ALA A 293 -2.42 -12.90 -11.81
N TYR A 294 -2.90 -11.86 -11.11
CA TYR A 294 -3.42 -10.63 -11.74
C TYR A 294 -2.40 -9.99 -12.70
N ASP A 295 -1.19 -9.71 -12.21
CA ASP A 295 -0.18 -8.99 -12.98
C ASP A 295 0.30 -9.78 -14.21
N LEU A 296 0.60 -11.08 -14.03
CA LEU A 296 0.98 -11.94 -15.15
C LEU A 296 -0.14 -12.06 -16.18
N HIS A 297 -1.39 -12.18 -15.74
CA HIS A 297 -2.54 -12.24 -16.64
C HIS A 297 -2.71 -10.93 -17.42
N ALA A 298 -2.67 -9.80 -16.73
CA ALA A 298 -2.85 -8.48 -17.33
C ALA A 298 -1.79 -8.19 -18.41
N HIS A 299 -0.52 -8.47 -18.12
CA HIS A 299 0.56 -8.35 -19.10
C HIS A 299 0.42 -9.35 -20.25
N SER A 300 -0.02 -10.59 -19.99
CA SER A 300 -0.22 -11.59 -21.05
C SER A 300 -1.30 -11.17 -22.05
N VAL A 301 -2.41 -10.60 -21.57
CA VAL A 301 -3.53 -10.14 -22.42
C VAL A 301 -3.15 -8.92 -23.25
N MET A 302 -2.39 -7.98 -22.67
CA MET A 302 -1.98 -6.76 -23.36
C MET A 302 -0.93 -7.03 -24.43
N THR A 303 -0.05 -8.01 -24.23
CA THR A 303 1.03 -8.36 -25.19
C THR A 303 0.53 -9.08 -26.44
N ILE A 304 -0.69 -9.64 -26.42
CA ILE A 304 -1.29 -10.37 -27.56
C ILE A 304 -2.00 -9.43 -28.56
N LYS A 305 -2.10 -8.13 -28.24
CA LYS A 305 -2.66 -7.09 -29.13
C LYS A 305 -1.57 -6.32 -29.85
#